data_AF-A0A358HN61-F1
#
_entry.id   AF-A0A358HN61-F1
#
_cell.length_a   1.000
_cell.length_b   1.000
_cell.length_c   1.000
_cell.angle_alpha   90.00
_cell.angle_beta   90.00
_cell.angle_gamma   90.00
#
_symmetry.space_group_name_H-M   'P 1'
#
loop_
_entity.id
_entity.type
_entity.pdbx_description
1 polymer ?
#
loop_
_entity_poly.entity_id
_entity_poly.type
_entity_poly.pdbx_seq_one_letter_code
_entity_poly.pdbx_strand_id
1 'polypeptide(L)' 'MTDNPVFDRIQKDINDNDVVLFMKGTSMFPQCGFSAAVVQVLAELGAPFKDINVLVDPAIRQG' A
#
# COMPACT_ATOMS: atom_id res chain seq x y z
N MET A 1 -22.89 -5.50 -4.72
CA MET A 1 -21.43 -5.40 -4.94
C MET A 1 -21.20 -4.00 -5.47
N THR A 2 -20.40 -3.19 -4.80
CA THR A 2 -20.22 -1.78 -5.15
C THR A 2 -19.54 -1.70 -6.51
N ASP A 3 -20.21 -1.15 -7.54
CA ASP A 3 -19.73 -0.98 -8.92
C ASP A 3 -18.59 0.07 -9.03
N ASN A 4 -17.63 0.08 -8.11
CA ASN A 4 -16.45 0.94 -8.21
C ASN A 4 -15.23 0.06 -8.56
N PRO A 5 -14.70 0.16 -9.78
CA PRO A 5 -13.57 -0.68 -10.24
C PRO A 5 -12.30 -0.51 -9.40
N VAL A 6 -12.20 0.56 -8.62
CA VAL A 6 -11.11 0.78 -7.65
C VAL A 6 -11.18 -0.20 -6.49
N PHE A 7 -12.38 -0.48 -5.97
CA PHE A 7 -12.54 -1.45 -4.88
C PHE A 7 -12.18 -2.86 -5.32
N ASP A 8 -12.54 -3.25 -6.55
CA ASP A 8 -12.13 -4.55 -7.10
C ASP A 8 -10.60 -4.67 -7.20
N ARG A 9 -9.93 -3.58 -7.60
CA ARG A 9 -8.46 -3.53 -7.64
C ARG A 9 -7.84 -3.61 -6.25
N ILE A 10 -8.32 -2.82 -5.29
CA ILE A 10 -7.84 -2.86 -3.90
C ILE A 10 -8.05 -4.26 -3.31
N GLN A 11 -9.23 -4.83 -3.52
CA GLN A 11 -9.56 -6.17 -3.03
C GLN A 11 -8.65 -7.23 -3.66
N LYS A 12 -8.35 -7.10 -4.95
CA LYS A 12 -7.41 -7.98 -5.63
C LYS A 12 -6.01 -7.86 -5.04
N ASP A 13 -5.50 -6.64 -4.86
CA ASP A 13 -4.17 -6.43 -4.27
C ASP A 13 -4.08 -7.06 -2.87
N ILE A 14 -5.13 -6.94 -2.05
CA ILE A 14 -5.22 -7.58 -0.73
C ILE A 14 -5.26 -9.11 -0.83
N ASN A 15 -5.99 -9.67 -1.79
CA ASN A 15 -6.12 -11.12 -1.93
C ASN A 15 -4.86 -11.79 -2.49
N ASP A 16 -4.12 -11.08 -3.36
CA ASP A 16 -2.95 -11.62 -4.07
C ASP A 16 -1.66 -11.53 -3.25
N ASN A 17 -1.65 -10.85 -2.10
CA ASN A 17 -0.45 -10.61 -1.31
C ASN A 17 -0.72 -10.81 0.20
N ASP A 18 0.14 -11.58 0.87
CA ASP A 18 0.01 -11.83 2.32
C ASP A 18 0.08 -10.54 3.16
N VAL A 19 0.84 -9.55 2.68
CA VAL A 19 0.96 -8.23 3.30
C VAL A 19 0.98 -7.16 2.22
N VAL A 20 0.06 -6.19 2.32
CA VAL A 20 0.01 -5.00 1.45
C VAL A 20 0.15 -3.74 2.30
N LEU A 21 1.03 -2.85 1.88
CA LEU A 21 1.22 -1.53 2.50
C LEU A 21 0.84 -0.43 1.51
N PHE A 22 -0.36 0.14 1.71
CA PHE A 22 -0.75 1.40 1.05
C PHE A 22 -0.07 2.56 1.77
N MET A 23 0.83 3.26 1.08
CA MET A 23 1.68 4.29 1.71
C MET A 23 1.92 5.51 0.83
N LYS A 24 2.44 6.59 1.43
CA LYS A 24 2.85 7.79 0.71
C LYS A 24 4.31 7.64 0.28
N GLY A 25 4.55 7.58 -1.04
CA GLY A 25 5.85 7.22 -1.59
C GLY A 25 5.98 5.71 -1.81
N THR A 26 7.21 5.21 -1.91
CA THR A 26 7.52 3.77 -2.07
C THR A 26 8.32 3.27 -0.88
N SER A 27 8.45 1.96 -0.74
CA SER A 27 9.32 1.34 0.28
C SER A 27 10.78 1.84 0.21
N MET A 28 11.28 2.12 -1.00
CA MET A 28 12.62 2.68 -1.24
C MET A 28 12.68 4.20 -1.01
N PHE A 29 11.60 4.92 -1.32
CA PHE A 29 11.53 6.39 -1.21
C PHE A 29 10.22 6.82 -0.51
N PRO A 30 10.12 6.68 0.83
CA PRO A 30 8.95 7.10 1.57
C PRO A 30 8.84 8.62 1.60
N GLN A 31 7.63 9.15 1.40
CA GLN A 31 7.36 10.61 1.35
C GLN A 31 6.63 11.11 2.60
N CYS A 32 6.52 10.29 3.64
CA CYS A 32 5.89 10.63 4.92
C CYS A 32 6.57 9.86 6.05
N GLY A 33 6.82 10.52 7.18
CA GLY A 33 7.49 9.90 8.34
C GLY A 33 6.76 8.67 8.88
N PHE A 34 5.42 8.67 8.88
CA PHE A 34 4.64 7.48 9.28
C PHE A 34 4.82 6.32 8.30
N SER A 35 4.86 6.60 7.00
CA SER A 35 5.11 5.58 5.98
C SER A 35 6.53 5.01 6.10
N ALA A 36 7.53 5.85 6.40
CA ALA A 36 8.90 5.39 6.66
C ALA A 36 8.97 4.49 7.90
N ALA A 37 8.27 4.84 8.99
CA ALA A 37 8.26 4.05 10.21
C ALA A 37 7.67 2.64 9.99
N VAL A 38 6.56 2.52 9.25
CA VAL A 38 5.97 1.20 8.96
C VAL A 38 6.88 0.35 8.08
N VAL A 39 7.52 0.94 7.05
CA VAL A 39 8.51 0.24 6.22
C VAL A 39 9.67 -0.29 7.07
N GLN A 40 10.18 0.54 8.00
CA GLN A 40 11.26 0.13 8.89
C GLN A 40 10.85 -1.06 9.77
N VAL A 41 9.67 -1.02 10.38
CA VAL A 41 9.17 -2.13 11.22
C VAL A 41 9.03 -3.42 10.39
N LEU A 42 8.44 -3.35 9.20
CA LEU A 42 8.30 -4.53 8.34
C LEU A 42 9.65 -5.10 7.90
N ALA A 43 10.64 -4.22 7.63
CA ALA A 43 12.00 -4.62 7.30
C ALA A 43 12.71 -5.30 8.49
N GLU A 44 12.58 -4.75 9.71
CA GLU A 44 13.14 -5.34 10.94
C GLU A 44 12.53 -6.71 11.25
N LEU A 45 11.24 -6.90 10.93
CA LEU A 45 10.55 -8.19 11.05
C LEU A 45 10.89 -9.16 9.92
N GLY A 46 11.60 -8.72 8.87
CA GLY A 46 11.87 -9.52 7.68
C GLY A 46 10.59 -9.92 6.91
N ALA A 47 9.50 -9.16 7.10
CA ALA A 47 8.22 -9.45 6.47
C ALA A 47 8.20 -8.90 5.03
N PRO A 48 8.14 -9.76 3.99
CA PRO A 48 7.95 -9.27 2.63
C PRO A 48 6.55 -8.66 2.50
N PHE A 49 6.45 -7.54 1.78
CA PHE A 49 5.17 -6.86 1.54
C PHE A 49 5.14 -6.22 0.16
N LYS A 50 3.93 -6.01 -0.34
CA LYS A 50 3.68 -5.21 -1.53
C LYS A 50 3.46 -3.75 -1.12
N ASP A 51 4.30 -2.82 -1.58
CA ASP A 51 4.02 -1.40 -1.44
C ASP A 51 3.18 -0.84 -2.60
N ILE A 52 2.21 0.00 -2.25
CA ILE A 52 1.36 0.73 -3.20
C ILE A 52 1.42 2.21 -2.83
N ASN A 53 1.95 3.02 -3.75
CA ASN A 53 2.05 4.46 -3.58
C ASN A 53 0.70 5.15 -3.84
N VAL A 54 0.03 5.62 -2.79
CA VAL A 54 -1.29 6.28 -2.93
C VAL A 54 -1.19 7.71 -3.48
N LEU A 55 0.01 8.27 -3.65
CA LEU A 55 0.18 9.62 -4.20
C LEU A 55 0.10 9.66 -5.73
N VAL A 56 0.30 8.52 -6.41
CA VAL A 56 0.26 8.46 -7.88
C VAL A 56 -1.14 8.16 -8.43
N ASP A 57 -2.02 7.59 -7.60
CA ASP A 57 -3.38 7.20 -8.00
C ASP A 57 -4.40 7.79 -7.01
N PRO A 58 -5.05 8.91 -7.36
CA PRO A 58 -6.07 9.53 -6.51
C PRO A 58 -7.26 8.62 -6.23
N ALA A 59 -7.57 7.68 -7.11
CA ALA A 59 -8.71 6.79 -6.97
C ALA A 59 -8.44 5.78 -5.85
N ILE A 60 -7.26 5.14 -5.85
CA ILE A 60 -6.81 4.29 -4.73
C ILE A 60 -6.77 5.06 -3.41
N ARG A 61 -6.32 6.32 -3.45
CA ARG A 61 -6.24 7.17 -2.26
C ARG A 61 -7.60 7.50 -1.66
N GLN A 62 -8.62 7.65 -2.50
CA GLN A 62 -9.96 8.02 -2.08
C GLN A 62 -10.80 6.82 -1.66
N GLY A 63 -10.53 5.63 -2.23
CA GLY A 63 -11.24 4.39 -1.91
C GLY A 63 -12.67 4.42 -2.43
#